data_AF-A0A3G2S5T9-F1
#
_entry.id   AF-A0A3G2S5T9-F1
#
_cell.length_a   1.000
_cell.length_b   1.000
_cell.length_c   1.000
_cell.angle_alpha   90.00
_cell.angle_beta   90.00
_cell.angle_gamma   90.00
#
_symmetry.space_group_name_H-M   'P 1'
#
loop_
_entity.id
_entity.type
_entity.pdbx_description
1 polymer ?
#
loop_
_entity_poly.entity_id
_entity_poly.type
_entity_poly.pdbx_seq_one_letter_code
_entity_poly.pdbx_strand_id
1 'polypeptide(L)'
;MTRAPHLTLAMAKDSNAAQRRSNKARQQAKGKKVQANAPKKEPKTSELETSTAPPNLDKQDAPTQLVLEQTLHEQEDQIAALRQKNEALQNELKETQHTLQESHRAFADQMVGLSASFDQDKEEACKQVRTELDQVRAELNVSRYKERALTEQLHELENKIQIDASAALSPFTALKDIQAQLHDVVAHASNPPNESFASIAESFGYTQDSEYLHAAHHAKYTNLYLATKQGFQALTDEFTRTLTQMEQALKDTTPDKMESVLRSVRDYQARLMQECRHFIGPESR
;
A
#
# COMPACT_ATOMS: atom_id res chain seq x y z
N MET A 1 -11.45 -7.80 -13.11
CA MET A 1 -9.99 -7.58 -13.01
C MET A 1 -9.30 -8.93 -13.16
N THR A 2 -8.66 -9.16 -14.31
CA THR A 2 -8.08 -10.45 -14.68
C THR A 2 -6.64 -10.52 -14.21
N ARG A 3 -6.34 -11.46 -13.32
CA ARG A 3 -5.03 -11.70 -12.70
C ARG A 3 -4.12 -12.41 -13.71
N ALA A 4 -2.92 -11.91 -13.96
CA ALA A 4 -1.92 -12.56 -14.81
C ALA A 4 -0.78 -13.17 -13.95
N PRO A 5 -0.79 -14.48 -13.64
CA PRO A 5 0.22 -15.12 -12.80
C PRO A 5 1.30 -15.86 -13.62
N HIS A 6 1.75 -15.33 -14.77
CA HIS A 6 2.59 -16.10 -15.71
C HIS A 6 4.00 -15.53 -15.99
N LEU A 7 4.32 -14.31 -15.55
CA LEU A 7 5.63 -13.70 -15.85
C LEU A 7 6.75 -14.10 -14.87
N THR A 8 6.43 -14.48 -13.63
CA THR A 8 7.45 -14.78 -12.62
C THR A 8 8.07 -16.18 -12.75
N LEU A 9 7.38 -17.12 -13.41
CA LEU A 9 7.86 -18.51 -13.51
C LEU A 9 8.83 -18.72 -14.69
N ALA A 10 8.75 -17.90 -15.74
CA ALA A 10 9.64 -17.99 -16.90
C ALA A 10 11.06 -17.51 -16.55
N MET A 11 11.20 -16.37 -15.87
CA MET A 11 12.52 -15.81 -15.53
C MET A 11 13.31 -16.67 -14.52
N ALA A 12 12.62 -17.40 -13.65
CA ALA A 12 13.27 -18.29 -12.67
C ALA A 12 13.87 -19.56 -13.31
N LYS A 13 13.29 -20.06 -14.42
CA LYS A 13 13.80 -21.26 -15.12
C LYS A 13 15.04 -20.95 -15.95
N ASP A 14 15.10 -19.78 -16.58
CA ASP A 14 16.25 -19.38 -17.41
C ASP A 14 17.49 -19.03 -16.58
N SER A 15 17.28 -18.41 -15.40
CA SER A 15 18.37 -18.10 -14.47
C SER A 15 19.07 -19.38 -13.95
N ASN A 16 18.29 -20.45 -13.72
CA ASN A 16 18.83 -21.72 -13.25
C ASN A 16 19.55 -22.51 -14.36
N ALA A 17 19.13 -22.36 -15.62
CA ALA A 17 19.78 -22.95 -16.79
C ALA A 17 21.13 -22.27 -17.11
N ALA A 18 21.19 -20.94 -17.03
CA ALA A 18 22.41 -20.17 -17.24
C ALA A 18 23.48 -20.46 -16.16
N GLN A 19 23.05 -20.59 -14.89
CA GLN A 19 23.95 -20.87 -13.78
C GLN A 19 24.53 -22.30 -13.83
N ARG A 20 23.76 -23.28 -14.32
CA ARG A 20 24.25 -24.65 -14.57
C ARG A 20 25.27 -24.72 -15.70
N ARG A 21 25.12 -23.91 -16.76
CA ARG A 21 26.10 -23.84 -17.87
C ARG A 21 27.43 -23.21 -17.44
N SER A 22 27.38 -22.15 -16.64
CA SER A 22 28.58 -21.51 -16.06
C SER A 22 29.38 -22.45 -15.17
N ASN A 23 28.70 -23.22 -14.30
CA ASN A 23 29.36 -24.18 -13.42
C ASN A 23 29.99 -25.36 -14.17
N LYS A 24 29.40 -25.80 -15.29
CA LYS A 24 29.96 -26.86 -16.15
C LYS A 24 31.22 -26.39 -16.89
N ALA A 25 31.25 -25.15 -17.38
CA ALA A 25 32.43 -24.56 -18.00
C ALA A 25 33.60 -24.39 -17.01
N ARG A 26 33.29 -23.98 -15.77
CA ARG A 26 34.30 -23.80 -14.71
C ARG A 26 34.92 -25.13 -14.23
N GLN A 27 34.18 -26.24 -14.29
CA GLN A 27 34.71 -27.57 -13.96
C GLN A 27 35.59 -28.14 -15.08
N GLN A 28 35.31 -27.82 -16.35
CA GLN A 28 36.14 -28.26 -17.48
C GLN A 28 37.48 -27.51 -17.59
N ALA A 29 37.53 -26.24 -17.15
CA ALA A 29 38.76 -25.46 -17.13
C ALA A 29 39.76 -25.91 -16.04
N LYS A 30 39.29 -26.53 -14.94
CA LYS A 30 40.16 -27.00 -13.85
C LYS A 30 40.77 -28.38 -14.07
N GLY A 31 40.31 -29.14 -15.08
CA GLY A 31 40.77 -30.51 -15.35
C GLY A 31 41.96 -30.64 -16.30
N LYS A 32 42.37 -29.58 -17.01
CA LYS A 32 43.43 -29.65 -18.02
C LYS A 32 44.70 -28.94 -17.54
N LYS A 33 45.39 -29.54 -16.58
CA LYS A 33 46.83 -29.30 -16.38
C LYS A 33 47.57 -29.90 -17.57
N VAL A 34 47.78 -29.11 -18.61
CA VAL A 34 48.78 -29.41 -19.63
C VAL A 34 50.13 -29.24 -18.95
N GLN A 35 50.86 -30.34 -18.79
CA GLN A 35 52.29 -30.32 -18.48
C GLN A 35 52.98 -29.56 -19.62
N ALA A 36 53.39 -28.32 -19.35
CA ALA A 36 54.34 -27.62 -20.18
C ALA A 36 55.70 -28.29 -19.98
N ASN A 37 56.13 -29.07 -20.96
CA ASN A 37 57.53 -29.47 -21.09
C ASN A 37 58.37 -28.22 -21.32
N ALA A 38 59.28 -27.97 -20.39
CA ALA A 38 60.35 -26.98 -20.51
C ALA A 38 61.40 -27.44 -21.56
N PRO A 39 62.27 -26.54 -22.03
CA PRO A 39 62.77 -26.51 -23.40
C PRO A 39 63.87 -27.54 -23.67
N LYS A 40 63.82 -28.15 -24.87
CA LYS A 40 64.93 -28.95 -25.42
C LYS A 40 66.12 -28.04 -25.69
N LYS A 41 67.26 -28.45 -25.13
CA LYS A 41 68.61 -27.94 -25.40
C LYS A 41 68.88 -27.85 -26.90
N GLU A 42 69.64 -26.80 -27.23
CA GLU A 42 70.32 -26.52 -28.49
C GLU A 42 70.88 -27.79 -29.17
N PRO A 43 70.77 -27.92 -30.51
CA PRO A 43 71.56 -28.90 -31.23
C PRO A 43 73.00 -28.38 -31.32
N LYS A 44 73.91 -29.14 -30.71
CA LYS A 44 75.35 -29.00 -30.87
C LYS A 44 75.73 -29.12 -32.35
N THR A 45 76.62 -28.23 -32.75
CA THR A 45 77.45 -28.29 -33.96
C THR A 45 78.06 -29.68 -34.12
N SER A 46 77.69 -30.38 -35.19
CA SER A 46 78.46 -31.54 -35.67
C SER A 46 79.77 -31.02 -36.23
N GLU A 47 80.85 -31.36 -35.54
CA GLU A 47 82.22 -31.16 -35.99
C GLU A 47 82.41 -31.90 -37.32
N LEU A 48 82.70 -31.13 -38.35
CA LEU A 48 83.15 -31.59 -39.64
C LEU A 48 84.59 -32.07 -39.45
N GLU A 49 84.80 -33.37 -39.26
CA GLU A 49 86.14 -33.95 -39.30
C GLU A 49 86.74 -33.73 -40.69
N THR A 50 87.70 -32.81 -40.76
CA THR A 50 88.65 -32.67 -41.86
C THR A 50 89.57 -33.89 -41.84
N SER A 51 89.20 -34.94 -42.57
CA SER A 51 90.12 -36.02 -42.93
C SER A 51 90.92 -35.60 -44.16
N THR A 52 92.13 -35.09 -43.89
CA THR A 52 93.21 -34.93 -44.87
C THR A 52 93.74 -36.29 -45.30
N ALA A 53 93.32 -36.75 -46.48
CA ALA A 53 94.11 -37.65 -47.33
C ALA A 53 93.68 -37.44 -48.80
N PRO A 54 94.58 -37.05 -49.72
CA PRO A 54 94.24 -37.00 -51.13
C PRO A 54 94.16 -38.43 -51.68
N PRO A 55 93.09 -38.85 -52.39
CA PRO A 55 93.20 -40.04 -53.20
C PRO A 55 94.10 -39.71 -54.39
N ASN A 56 94.97 -40.65 -54.72
CA ASN A 56 95.88 -40.62 -55.86
C ASN A 56 95.23 -40.02 -57.11
N LEU A 57 95.90 -39.02 -57.68
CA LEU A 57 95.73 -38.62 -59.08
C LEU A 57 96.25 -39.75 -59.96
N ASP A 58 95.41 -40.75 -60.20
CA ASP A 58 95.64 -41.70 -61.28
C ASP A 58 94.35 -41.79 -62.11
N LYS A 59 94.40 -41.06 -63.24
CA LYS A 59 93.47 -41.07 -64.37
C LYS A 59 92.04 -40.59 -64.05
N GLN A 60 91.81 -39.30 -64.30
CA GLN A 60 90.47 -38.77 -64.54
C GLN A 60 89.86 -39.47 -65.76
N ASP A 61 88.90 -40.35 -65.51
CA ASP A 61 87.89 -40.68 -66.49
C ASP A 61 86.98 -39.45 -66.66
N ALA A 62 87.09 -38.77 -67.80
CA ALA A 62 86.20 -37.69 -68.23
C ALA A 62 84.69 -37.94 -67.95
N PRO A 63 84.13 -39.17 -68.04
CA PRO A 63 82.73 -39.41 -67.70
C PRO A 63 82.38 -39.24 -66.21
N THR A 64 83.31 -39.48 -65.27
CA THR A 64 83.01 -39.41 -63.82
C THR A 64 82.90 -37.96 -63.32
N GLN A 65 83.65 -37.04 -63.93
CA GLN A 65 83.63 -35.62 -63.58
C GLN A 65 82.34 -34.93 -64.08
N LEU A 66 81.86 -35.33 -65.26
CA LEU A 66 80.63 -34.82 -65.87
C LEU A 66 79.38 -35.23 -65.07
N VAL A 67 79.36 -36.47 -64.56
CA VAL A 67 78.29 -36.95 -63.65
C VAL A 67 78.29 -36.17 -62.33
N LEU A 68 79.46 -35.84 -61.80
CA LEU A 68 79.60 -35.03 -60.58
C LEU A 68 79.07 -33.60 -60.77
N GLU A 69 79.42 -32.92 -61.87
CA GLU A 69 78.89 -31.59 -62.19
C GLU A 69 77.37 -31.60 -62.37
N GLN A 70 76.84 -32.62 -63.04
CA GLN A 70 75.40 -32.76 -63.26
C GLN A 70 74.64 -32.98 -61.94
N THR A 71 75.19 -33.82 -61.05
CA THR A 71 74.62 -34.05 -59.71
C THR A 71 74.67 -32.78 -58.86
N LEU A 72 75.72 -31.96 -59.01
CA LEU A 72 75.90 -30.73 -58.26
C LEU A 72 74.90 -29.65 -58.71
N HIS A 73 74.67 -29.51 -60.03
CA HIS A 73 73.60 -28.65 -60.55
C HIS A 73 72.20 -29.09 -60.09
N GLU A 74 71.89 -30.38 -60.09
CA GLU A 74 70.59 -30.87 -59.58
C GLU A 74 70.41 -30.58 -58.08
N GLN A 75 71.48 -30.63 -57.29
CA GLN A 75 71.45 -30.22 -55.88
C GLN A 75 71.27 -28.71 -55.71
N GLU A 76 71.93 -27.89 -56.55
CA GLU A 76 71.77 -26.44 -56.55
C GLU A 76 70.33 -26.03 -56.89
N ASP A 77 69.71 -26.66 -57.88
CA ASP A 77 68.32 -26.46 -58.26
C ASP A 77 67.36 -26.85 -57.12
N GLN A 78 67.61 -27.97 -56.44
CA GLN A 78 66.83 -28.39 -55.28
C GLN A 78 66.96 -27.39 -54.11
N ILE A 79 68.16 -26.87 -53.85
CA ILE A 79 68.40 -25.86 -52.82
C ILE A 79 67.68 -24.56 -53.18
N ALA A 80 67.72 -24.13 -54.44
CA ALA A 80 67.00 -22.95 -54.91
C ALA A 80 65.48 -23.11 -54.74
N ALA A 81 64.92 -24.26 -55.11
CA ALA A 81 63.50 -24.56 -54.93
C ALA A 81 63.09 -24.57 -53.44
N LEU A 82 63.92 -25.15 -52.56
CA LEU A 82 63.67 -25.16 -51.12
C LEU A 82 63.75 -23.76 -50.50
N ARG A 83 64.67 -22.91 -50.96
CA ARG A 83 64.76 -21.50 -50.53
C ARG A 83 63.51 -20.73 -50.92
N GLN A 84 63.05 -20.87 -52.16
CA GLN A 84 61.83 -20.24 -52.64
C GLN A 84 60.61 -20.70 -51.84
N LYS A 85 60.50 -22.01 -51.56
CA LYS A 85 59.42 -22.57 -50.74
C LYS A 85 59.46 -22.05 -49.30
N ASN A 86 60.65 -21.96 -48.70
CA ASN A 86 60.80 -21.38 -47.36
C ASN A 86 60.40 -19.91 -47.32
N GLU A 87 60.77 -19.12 -48.34
CA GLU A 87 60.38 -17.71 -48.44
C GLU A 87 58.87 -17.55 -48.58
N ALA A 88 58.22 -18.38 -49.41
CA ALA A 88 56.77 -18.40 -49.55
C ALA A 88 56.07 -18.75 -48.22
N LEU A 89 56.52 -19.80 -47.53
CA LEU A 89 55.98 -20.19 -46.22
C LEU A 89 56.20 -19.11 -45.15
N GLN A 90 57.33 -18.41 -45.21
CA GLN A 90 57.63 -17.34 -44.27
C GLN A 90 56.72 -16.11 -44.50
N ASN A 91 56.34 -15.85 -45.75
CA ASN A 91 55.36 -14.81 -46.08
C ASN A 91 53.93 -15.20 -45.64
N GLU A 92 53.49 -16.44 -45.92
CA GLU A 92 52.20 -16.95 -45.43
C GLU A 92 52.10 -16.91 -43.90
N LEU A 93 53.19 -17.24 -43.19
CA LEU A 93 53.23 -17.16 -41.74
C LEU A 93 53.04 -15.72 -41.24
N LYS A 94 53.68 -14.74 -41.89
CA LYS A 94 53.52 -13.32 -41.54
C LYS A 94 52.10 -12.83 -41.81
N GLU A 95 51.52 -13.21 -42.94
CA GLU A 95 50.17 -12.81 -43.32
C GLU A 95 49.10 -13.41 -42.39
N THR A 96 49.25 -14.69 -42.03
CA THR A 96 48.36 -15.35 -41.07
C THR A 96 48.49 -14.75 -39.67
N GLN A 97 49.70 -14.43 -39.22
CA GLN A 97 49.92 -13.72 -37.95
C GLN A 97 49.27 -12.33 -37.95
N HIS A 98 49.42 -11.58 -39.05
CA HIS A 98 48.80 -10.26 -39.20
C HIS A 98 47.27 -10.35 -39.13
N THR A 99 46.68 -11.26 -39.91
CA THR A 99 45.22 -11.47 -39.95
C THR A 99 44.68 -11.89 -38.58
N LEU A 100 45.41 -12.73 -37.84
CA LEU A 100 45.05 -13.12 -36.49
C LEU A 100 45.09 -11.93 -35.53
N GLN A 101 46.11 -11.06 -35.65
CA GLN A 101 46.23 -9.86 -34.83
C GLN A 101 45.09 -8.86 -35.09
N GLU A 102 44.72 -8.66 -36.35
CA GLU A 102 43.57 -7.82 -36.74
C GLU A 102 42.26 -8.39 -36.20
N SER A 103 42.07 -9.70 -36.30
CA SER A 103 40.89 -10.39 -35.75
C SER A 103 40.79 -10.22 -34.22
N HIS A 104 41.89 -10.40 -33.49
CA HIS A 104 41.91 -10.16 -32.05
C HIS A 104 41.62 -8.71 -31.69
N ARG A 105 42.12 -7.75 -32.48
CA ARG A 105 41.84 -6.33 -32.28
C ARG A 105 40.35 -6.03 -32.50
N ALA A 106 39.78 -6.48 -33.62
CA ALA A 106 38.37 -6.29 -33.92
C ALA A 106 37.47 -6.92 -32.84
N PHE A 107 37.83 -8.10 -32.34
CA PHE A 107 37.13 -8.75 -31.24
C PHE A 107 37.21 -7.94 -29.94
N ALA A 108 38.40 -7.41 -29.60
CA ALA A 108 38.55 -6.55 -28.42
C ALA A 108 37.70 -5.28 -28.53
N ASP A 109 37.70 -4.63 -29.69
CA ASP A 109 36.90 -3.43 -29.94
C ASP A 109 35.39 -3.72 -29.82
N GLN A 110 34.92 -4.86 -30.34
CA GLN A 110 33.54 -5.31 -30.17
C GLN A 110 33.18 -5.55 -28.70
N MET A 111 34.05 -6.20 -27.94
CA MET A 111 33.83 -6.46 -26.52
C MET A 111 33.77 -5.18 -25.69
N VAL A 112 34.61 -4.19 -26.01
CA VAL A 112 34.57 -2.87 -25.38
C VAL A 112 33.28 -2.14 -25.73
N GLY A 113 32.87 -2.17 -27.01
CA GLY A 113 31.61 -1.57 -27.45
C GLY A 113 30.38 -2.15 -26.75
N LEU A 114 30.30 -3.48 -26.64
CA LEU A 114 29.22 -4.17 -25.92
C LEU A 114 29.21 -3.86 -24.42
N SER A 115 30.39 -3.75 -23.81
CA SER A 115 30.49 -3.42 -22.38
C SER A 115 30.01 -1.99 -22.12
N ALA A 116 30.43 -1.04 -22.98
CA ALA A 116 30.01 0.36 -22.88
C ALA A 116 28.51 0.52 -23.11
N SER A 117 27.92 -0.16 -24.11
CA SER A 117 26.48 -0.10 -24.34
C SER A 117 25.69 -0.71 -23.19
N PHE A 118 26.16 -1.84 -22.64
CA PHE A 118 25.52 -2.47 -21.48
C PHE A 118 25.54 -1.58 -20.24
N ASP A 119 26.66 -0.92 -19.97
CA ASP A 119 26.78 0.01 -18.84
C ASP A 119 25.87 1.24 -19.04
N GLN A 120 25.76 1.75 -20.27
CA GLN A 120 24.83 2.83 -20.62
C GLN A 120 23.37 2.41 -20.40
N ASP A 121 22.94 1.28 -20.95
CA ASP A 121 21.57 0.76 -20.81
C ASP A 121 21.19 0.57 -19.34
N LYS A 122 22.13 0.06 -18.55
CA LYS A 122 21.96 -0.12 -17.10
C LYS A 122 21.79 1.22 -16.39
N GLU A 123 22.60 2.23 -16.74
CA GLU A 123 22.49 3.56 -16.14
C GLU A 123 21.16 4.23 -16.50
N GLU A 124 20.72 4.12 -17.76
CA GLU A 124 19.43 4.63 -18.23
C GLU A 124 18.26 3.95 -17.51
N ALA A 125 18.28 2.63 -17.36
CA ALA A 125 17.27 1.90 -16.60
C ALA A 125 17.24 2.32 -15.13
N CYS A 126 18.41 2.53 -14.51
CA CYS A 126 18.49 3.04 -13.14
C CYS A 126 17.94 4.46 -13.01
N LYS A 127 18.18 5.34 -13.98
CA LYS A 127 17.60 6.69 -14.01
C LYS A 127 16.08 6.62 -14.12
N GLN A 128 15.56 5.78 -15.01
CA GLN A 128 14.12 5.61 -15.17
C GLN A 128 13.44 5.12 -13.88
N VAL A 129 13.98 4.07 -13.25
CA VAL A 129 13.44 3.53 -11.99
C VAL A 129 13.47 4.56 -10.86
N ARG A 130 14.51 5.41 -10.80
CA ARG A 130 14.57 6.51 -9.81
C ARG A 130 13.48 7.54 -10.04
N THR A 131 13.27 7.95 -11.29
CA THR A 131 12.20 8.89 -11.66
C THR A 131 10.82 8.32 -11.30
N GLU A 132 10.56 7.05 -11.61
CA GLU A 132 9.30 6.38 -11.25
C GLU A 132 9.10 6.30 -9.73
N LEU A 133 10.17 6.00 -8.98
CA LEU A 133 10.15 5.98 -7.52
C LEU A 133 9.80 7.35 -6.92
N ASP A 134 10.40 8.42 -7.45
CA ASP A 134 10.13 9.79 -6.98
C ASP A 134 8.71 10.24 -7.32
N GLN A 135 8.20 9.85 -8.50
CA GLN A 135 6.80 10.09 -8.87
C GLN A 135 5.82 9.38 -7.92
N VAL A 136 6.04 8.08 -7.65
CA VAL A 136 5.18 7.31 -6.74
C VAL A 136 5.22 7.88 -5.31
N ARG A 137 6.39 8.37 -4.86
CA ARG A 137 6.51 9.04 -3.56
C ARG A 137 5.72 10.35 -3.51
N ALA A 138 5.76 11.15 -4.57
CA ALA A 138 4.97 12.37 -4.66
C ALA A 138 3.46 12.06 -4.62
N GLU A 139 3.00 11.07 -5.39
CA GLU A 139 1.61 10.62 -5.40
C GLU A 139 1.16 10.08 -4.02
N LEU A 140 2.01 9.30 -3.35
CA LEU A 140 1.74 8.80 -2.00
C LEU A 140 1.59 9.95 -0.99
N ASN A 141 2.42 10.99 -1.08
CA ASN A 141 2.32 12.15 -0.20
C ASN A 141 1.02 12.92 -0.41
N VAL A 142 0.60 13.12 -1.67
CA VAL A 142 -0.69 13.73 -1.99
C VAL A 142 -1.85 12.89 -1.46
N SER A 143 -1.78 11.56 -1.61
CA SER A 143 -2.80 10.65 -1.10
C SER A 143 -2.91 10.71 0.43
N ARG A 144 -1.78 10.70 1.15
CA ARG A 144 -1.74 10.87 2.61
C ARG A 144 -2.31 12.22 3.08
N TYR A 145 -2.07 13.29 2.33
CA TYR A 145 -2.65 14.59 2.64
C TYR A 145 -4.18 14.56 2.51
N LYS A 146 -4.70 13.96 1.42
CA LYS A 146 -6.14 13.79 1.22
C LYS A 146 -6.77 12.90 2.29
N GLU A 147 -6.09 11.82 2.69
CA GLU A 147 -6.54 10.95 3.77
C GLU A 147 -6.72 11.73 5.07
N ARG A 148 -5.72 12.50 5.49
CA ARG A 148 -5.82 13.33 6.71
C ARG A 148 -6.97 14.34 6.65
N ALA A 149 -7.11 15.04 5.52
CA ALA A 149 -8.20 16.00 5.34
C ALA A 149 -9.58 15.32 5.44
N LEU A 150 -9.74 14.12 4.87
CA LEU A 150 -10.97 13.35 5.01
C LEU A 150 -11.20 12.85 6.43
N THR A 151 -10.15 12.44 7.15
CA THR A 151 -10.24 12.06 8.57
C THR A 151 -10.67 13.23 9.45
N GLU A 152 -10.13 14.42 9.21
CA GLU A 152 -10.53 15.65 9.91
C GLU A 152 -12.01 15.96 9.64
N GLN A 153 -12.45 15.91 8.38
CA GLN A 153 -13.87 16.10 8.03
C GLN A 153 -14.79 15.07 8.66
N LEU A 154 -14.38 13.79 8.73
CA LEU A 154 -15.14 12.75 9.41
C LEU A 154 -15.27 13.03 10.91
N HIS A 155 -14.19 13.47 11.55
CA HIS A 155 -14.22 13.82 12.97
C HIS A 155 -15.11 15.04 13.24
N GLU A 156 -15.06 16.06 12.38
CA GLU A 156 -15.98 17.21 12.45
C GLU A 156 -17.45 16.79 12.32
N LEU A 157 -17.76 15.90 11.36
CA LEU A 157 -19.11 15.37 11.17
C LEU A 157 -19.56 14.53 12.36
N GLU A 158 -18.69 13.68 12.91
CA GLU A 158 -18.98 12.87 14.09
C GLU A 158 -19.29 13.74 15.31
N ASN A 159 -18.47 14.76 15.56
CA ASN A 159 -18.72 15.75 16.63
C ASN A 159 -20.06 16.47 16.42
N LYS A 160 -20.36 16.86 15.17
CA LYS A 160 -21.64 17.51 14.86
C LYS A 160 -22.83 16.58 15.13
N ILE A 161 -22.75 15.33 14.69
CA ILE A 161 -23.79 14.32 14.96
C ILE A 161 -23.96 14.12 16.46
N GLN A 162 -22.87 14.08 17.24
CA GLN A 162 -22.94 13.90 18.68
C GLN A 162 -23.59 15.09 19.39
N ILE A 163 -23.27 16.32 18.97
CA ILE A 163 -23.93 17.54 19.45
C ILE A 163 -25.42 17.51 19.08
N ASP A 164 -25.76 17.27 17.82
CA ASP A 164 -27.14 17.24 17.33
C ASP A 164 -27.96 16.15 18.03
N ALA A 165 -27.38 14.96 18.25
CA ALA A 165 -28.02 13.87 18.99
C ALA A 165 -28.26 14.24 20.47
N SER A 166 -27.30 14.88 21.12
CA SER A 166 -27.46 15.35 22.50
C SER A 166 -28.55 16.43 22.62
N ALA A 167 -28.59 17.35 21.67
CA ALA A 167 -29.60 18.40 21.58
C ALA A 167 -31.00 17.80 21.30
N ALA A 168 -31.09 16.78 20.45
CA ALA A 168 -32.34 16.09 20.15
C ALA A 168 -32.88 15.26 21.34
N LEU A 169 -32.00 14.73 22.21
CA LEU A 169 -32.39 13.93 23.37
C LEU A 169 -32.78 14.78 24.60
N SER A 170 -32.23 16.00 24.73
CA SER A 170 -32.48 16.89 25.87
C SER A 170 -33.98 17.13 26.19
N PRO A 171 -34.87 17.36 25.20
CA PRO A 171 -36.28 17.59 25.49
C PRO A 171 -36.99 16.33 26.01
N PHE A 172 -36.58 15.14 25.58
CA PHE A 172 -37.15 13.88 26.07
C PHE A 172 -36.77 13.61 27.52
N THR A 173 -35.54 13.96 27.93
CA THR A 173 -35.11 13.88 29.32
C THR A 173 -35.94 14.83 30.20
N ALA A 174 -36.15 16.07 29.76
CA ALA A 174 -36.97 17.04 30.48
C ALA A 174 -38.41 16.55 30.69
N LEU A 175 -39.04 16.00 29.64
CA LEU A 175 -40.39 15.42 29.75
C LEU A 175 -40.45 14.25 30.75
N LYS A 176 -39.44 13.38 30.75
CA LYS A 176 -39.37 12.25 31.69
C LYS A 176 -39.24 12.72 33.14
N ASP A 177 -38.43 13.74 33.38
CA ASP A 177 -38.24 14.31 34.72
C ASP A 177 -39.53 14.94 35.26
N ILE A 178 -40.28 15.65 34.42
CA ILE A 178 -41.57 16.25 34.80
C ILE A 178 -42.63 15.17 35.03
N GLN A 179 -42.65 14.11 34.22
CA GLN A 179 -43.52 12.97 34.47
C GLN A 179 -43.24 12.33 35.84
N ALA A 180 -41.97 12.21 36.23
CA ALA A 180 -41.58 11.72 37.55
C ALA A 180 -42.05 12.67 38.67
N GLN A 181 -41.83 13.98 38.53
CA GLN A 181 -42.30 14.98 39.49
C GLN A 181 -43.83 14.96 39.66
N LEU A 182 -44.57 14.81 38.57
CA LEU A 182 -46.02 14.66 38.61
C LEU A 182 -46.48 13.42 39.36
N HIS A 183 -45.83 12.29 39.09
CA HIS A 183 -46.13 11.05 39.79
C HIS A 183 -45.90 11.21 41.30
N ASP A 184 -44.82 11.88 41.71
CA ASP A 184 -44.54 12.18 43.11
C ASP A 184 -45.58 13.13 43.71
N VAL A 185 -45.95 14.22 43.03
CA VAL A 185 -46.99 15.15 43.50
C VAL A 185 -48.33 14.44 43.69
N VAL A 186 -48.73 13.57 42.76
CA VAL A 186 -49.96 12.78 42.87
C VAL A 186 -49.89 11.79 44.04
N ALA A 187 -48.74 11.14 44.24
CA ALA A 187 -48.54 10.22 45.37
C ALA A 187 -48.65 10.94 46.73
N HIS A 188 -48.03 12.12 46.86
CA HIS A 188 -48.10 12.94 48.09
C HIS A 188 -49.50 13.53 48.31
N ALA A 189 -50.18 13.98 47.25
CA ALA A 189 -51.54 14.50 47.35
C ALA A 189 -52.60 13.42 47.62
N SER A 190 -52.30 12.15 47.33
CA SER A 190 -53.15 11.01 47.69
C SER A 190 -53.06 10.65 49.19
N ASN A 191 -51.88 10.88 49.81
CA ASN A 191 -51.60 10.68 51.25
C ASN A 191 -51.13 11.97 51.98
N PRO A 192 -51.95 13.03 52.04
CA PRO A 192 -51.61 14.28 52.70
C PRO A 192 -51.49 14.11 54.22
N PRO A 193 -50.51 14.75 54.87
CA PRO A 193 -50.33 14.68 56.31
C PRO A 193 -51.56 15.26 57.04
N ASN A 194 -52.02 14.57 58.09
CA ASN A 194 -53.24 14.92 58.84
C ASN A 194 -53.23 16.36 59.38
N GLU A 195 -52.06 16.96 59.58
CA GLU A 195 -51.88 18.34 60.03
C GLU A 195 -52.40 19.38 58.99
N SER A 196 -52.37 19.05 57.70
CA SER A 196 -52.85 19.95 56.63
C SER A 196 -54.37 20.10 56.63
N PHE A 197 -55.12 19.04 56.94
CA PHE A 197 -56.58 19.10 56.97
C PHE A 197 -57.13 19.86 58.15
N ALA A 198 -56.44 19.76 59.29
CA ALA A 198 -56.87 20.44 60.50
C ALA A 198 -56.78 21.96 60.36
N SER A 199 -55.64 22.45 59.86
CA SER A 199 -55.42 23.89 59.65
C SER A 199 -56.34 24.48 58.57
N ILE A 200 -56.70 23.69 57.55
CA ILE A 200 -57.63 24.16 56.51
C ILE A 200 -59.09 24.16 57.01
N ALA A 201 -59.52 23.16 57.78
CA ALA A 201 -60.85 23.14 58.37
C ALA A 201 -61.06 24.33 59.35
N GLU A 202 -60.02 24.69 60.11
CA GLU A 202 -60.02 25.89 60.96
C GLU A 202 -60.12 27.20 60.16
N SER A 203 -59.41 27.33 59.02
CA SER A 203 -59.43 28.56 58.22
C SER A 203 -60.78 28.81 57.52
N PHE A 204 -61.56 27.75 57.27
CA PHE A 204 -62.94 27.85 56.81
C PHE A 204 -63.98 27.94 57.96
N GLY A 205 -63.53 28.03 59.22
CA GLY A 205 -64.38 28.31 60.38
C GLY A 205 -65.16 27.11 60.92
N TYR A 206 -64.79 25.87 60.56
CA TYR A 206 -65.48 24.66 61.00
C TYR A 206 -64.99 24.21 62.38
N THR A 207 -65.88 24.19 63.37
CA THR A 207 -65.61 23.64 64.70
C THR A 207 -66.05 22.18 64.80
N GLN A 208 -65.33 21.38 65.58
CA GLN A 208 -65.49 19.93 65.78
C GLN A 208 -66.94 19.51 66.00
N ASP A 209 -67.59 18.98 64.96
CA ASP A 209 -68.53 17.85 64.98
C ASP A 209 -69.11 17.63 63.58
N SER A 210 -68.84 16.48 62.95
CA SER A 210 -69.31 16.05 61.61
C SER A 210 -68.88 16.91 60.40
N GLU A 211 -69.06 18.24 60.48
CA GLU A 211 -68.68 19.22 59.46
C GLU A 211 -67.18 19.26 59.22
N TYR A 212 -66.38 18.95 60.26
CA TYR A 212 -64.93 18.86 60.16
C TYR A 212 -64.47 17.75 59.21
N LEU A 213 -65.17 16.60 59.20
CA LEU A 213 -64.83 15.49 58.30
C LEU A 213 -65.18 15.85 56.85
N HIS A 214 -66.30 16.51 56.63
CA HIS A 214 -66.69 17.00 55.31
C HIS A 214 -65.81 18.16 54.81
N ALA A 215 -65.41 19.09 55.69
CA ALA A 215 -64.50 20.17 55.37
C ALA A 215 -63.08 19.68 55.10
N ALA A 216 -62.57 18.74 55.92
CA ALA A 216 -61.28 18.08 55.69
C ALA A 216 -61.28 17.28 54.39
N HIS A 217 -62.36 16.55 54.10
CA HIS A 217 -62.53 15.85 52.83
C HIS A 217 -62.57 16.87 51.69
N HIS A 218 -63.41 17.91 51.76
CA HIS A 218 -63.49 18.95 50.73
C HIS A 218 -62.14 19.63 50.49
N ALA A 219 -61.40 19.99 51.54
CA ALA A 219 -60.03 20.51 51.47
C ALA A 219 -59.06 19.52 50.81
N LYS A 220 -59.16 18.22 51.10
CA LYS A 220 -58.37 17.16 50.46
C LYS A 220 -58.63 17.11 48.97
N TYR A 221 -59.88 17.03 48.57
CA TYR A 221 -60.25 16.99 47.15
C TYR A 221 -59.92 18.30 46.44
N THR A 222 -60.04 19.46 47.12
CA THR A 222 -59.71 20.77 46.55
C THR A 222 -58.21 20.93 46.33
N ASN A 223 -57.38 20.58 47.32
CA ASN A 223 -55.93 20.62 47.19
C ASN A 223 -55.40 19.59 46.21
N LEU A 224 -55.94 18.36 46.23
CA LEU A 224 -55.62 17.34 45.25
C LEU A 224 -55.99 17.84 43.85
N TYR A 225 -57.20 18.38 43.66
CA TYR A 225 -57.64 18.93 42.38
C TYR A 225 -56.77 20.10 41.91
N LEU A 226 -56.43 21.06 42.79
CA LEU A 226 -55.56 22.19 42.46
C LEU A 226 -54.13 21.76 42.12
N ALA A 227 -53.54 20.86 42.91
CA ALA A 227 -52.19 20.34 42.66
C ALA A 227 -52.13 19.50 41.38
N THR A 228 -53.13 18.65 41.16
CA THR A 228 -53.27 17.87 39.92
C THR A 228 -53.51 18.78 38.72
N LYS A 229 -54.34 19.81 38.84
CA LYS A 229 -54.57 20.82 37.78
C LYS A 229 -53.29 21.58 37.44
N GLN A 230 -52.57 22.11 38.43
CA GLN A 230 -51.30 22.81 38.23
C GLN A 230 -50.25 21.90 37.59
N GLY A 231 -50.17 20.65 38.03
CA GLY A 231 -49.30 19.66 37.44
C GLY A 231 -49.62 19.38 35.96
N PHE A 232 -50.89 19.13 35.64
CA PHE A 232 -51.30 18.89 34.25
C PHE A 232 -51.09 20.11 33.34
N GLN A 233 -51.21 21.32 33.89
CA GLN A 233 -50.93 22.56 33.17
C GLN A 233 -49.43 22.71 32.89
N ALA A 234 -48.57 22.44 33.88
CA ALA A 234 -47.11 22.40 33.68
C ALA A 234 -46.69 21.32 32.66
N LEU A 235 -47.28 20.13 32.71
CA LEU A 235 -47.02 19.06 31.73
C LEU A 235 -47.39 19.52 30.31
N THR A 236 -48.54 20.16 30.19
CA THR A 236 -49.08 20.65 28.92
C THR A 236 -48.18 21.71 28.29
N ASP A 237 -47.73 22.67 29.10
CA ASP A 237 -46.85 23.76 28.66
C ASP A 237 -45.49 23.21 28.22
N GLU A 238 -44.91 22.29 28.99
CA GLU A 238 -43.63 21.67 28.67
C GLU A 238 -43.73 20.76 27.43
N PHE A 239 -44.80 20.00 27.29
CA PHE A 239 -45.04 19.15 26.12
C PHE A 239 -45.16 19.99 24.84
N THR A 240 -45.89 21.11 24.92
CA THR A 240 -46.04 22.06 23.81
C THR A 240 -44.71 22.73 23.45
N ARG A 241 -43.92 23.11 24.45
CA ARG A 241 -42.57 23.66 24.27
C ARG A 241 -41.64 22.63 23.63
N THR A 242 -41.66 21.39 24.12
CA THR A 242 -40.84 20.28 23.61
C THR A 242 -41.18 19.96 22.16
N LEU A 243 -42.47 19.89 21.82
CA LEU A 243 -42.92 19.68 20.45
C LEU A 243 -42.42 20.79 19.51
N THR A 244 -42.52 22.05 19.95
CA THR A 244 -42.04 23.20 19.17
C THR A 244 -40.53 23.14 18.96
N GLN A 245 -39.77 22.74 19.99
CA GLN A 245 -38.31 22.55 19.89
C GLN A 245 -37.94 21.38 18.97
N MET A 246 -38.64 20.26 19.05
CA MET A 246 -38.47 19.13 18.14
C MET A 246 -38.78 19.54 16.70
N GLU A 247 -39.92 20.18 16.44
CA GLU A 247 -40.30 20.70 15.12
C GLU A 247 -39.25 21.66 14.54
N GLN A 248 -38.64 22.51 15.38
CA GLN A 248 -37.61 23.44 14.97
C GLN A 248 -36.24 22.77 14.73
N ALA A 249 -35.83 21.84 15.57
CA ALA A 249 -34.59 21.06 15.40
C ALA A 249 -34.67 20.12 14.18
N LEU A 250 -35.88 19.67 13.83
CA LEU A 250 -36.12 18.73 12.74
C LEU A 250 -36.29 19.41 11.37
N LYS A 251 -36.47 20.73 11.29
CA LYS A 251 -36.59 21.47 10.00
C LYS A 251 -35.40 21.26 9.06
N ASP A 252 -34.24 20.86 9.58
CA ASP A 252 -32.99 20.68 8.82
C ASP A 252 -32.73 19.22 8.38
N THR A 253 -33.66 18.29 8.65
CA THR A 253 -33.56 16.85 8.30
C THR A 253 -34.62 16.40 7.28
N THR A 254 -34.38 15.28 6.57
CA THR A 254 -35.16 14.87 5.38
C THR A 254 -36.66 14.62 5.66
N PRO A 255 -37.58 15.00 4.75
CA PRO A 255 -38.99 15.26 5.09
C PRO A 255 -39.87 14.02 5.34
N ASP A 256 -39.62 12.91 4.65
CA ASP A 256 -40.66 11.86 4.49
C ASP A 256 -40.80 10.90 5.69
N LYS A 257 -39.70 10.57 6.38
CA LYS A 257 -39.79 9.77 7.62
C LYS A 257 -40.21 10.63 8.83
N MET A 258 -40.12 11.94 8.68
CA MET A 258 -40.24 12.95 9.74
C MET A 258 -41.69 13.37 9.99
N GLU A 259 -42.47 13.54 8.92
CA GLU A 259 -43.90 13.89 9.02
C GLU A 259 -44.71 12.81 9.74
N SER A 260 -44.32 11.53 9.61
CA SER A 260 -44.94 10.41 10.32
C SER A 260 -44.74 10.49 11.84
N VAL A 261 -43.53 10.83 12.28
CA VAL A 261 -43.19 10.99 13.71
C VAL A 261 -43.86 12.23 14.27
N LEU A 262 -43.75 13.37 13.59
CA LEU A 262 -44.40 14.62 14.03
C LEU A 262 -45.93 14.49 14.09
N ARG A 263 -46.56 13.80 13.13
CA ARG A 263 -48.00 13.53 13.16
C ARG A 263 -48.38 12.67 14.37
N SER A 264 -47.62 11.64 14.68
CA SER A 264 -47.86 10.78 15.85
C SER A 264 -47.71 11.56 17.17
N VAL A 265 -46.73 12.45 17.28
CA VAL A 265 -46.51 13.27 18.48
C VAL A 265 -47.58 14.37 18.62
N ARG A 266 -48.01 15.00 17.51
CA ARG A 266 -49.14 15.95 17.51
C ARG A 266 -50.46 15.29 17.89
N ASP A 267 -50.71 14.07 17.41
CA ASP A 267 -51.90 13.30 17.80
C ASP A 267 -51.89 12.95 19.29
N TYR A 268 -50.72 12.64 19.85
CA TYR A 268 -50.57 12.43 21.29
C TYR A 268 -50.78 13.73 22.08
N GLN A 269 -50.23 14.87 21.62
CA GLN A 269 -50.51 16.18 22.22
C GLN A 269 -52.01 16.47 22.23
N ALA A 270 -52.71 16.24 21.12
CA ALA A 270 -54.13 16.52 21.01
C ALA A 270 -54.95 15.69 22.02
N ARG A 271 -54.58 14.42 22.23
CA ARG A 271 -55.19 13.55 23.25
C ARG A 271 -54.87 14.00 24.66
N LEU A 272 -53.60 14.30 24.96
CA LEU A 272 -53.18 14.82 26.27
C LEU A 272 -53.92 16.13 26.60
N MET A 273 -54.04 17.05 25.64
CA MET A 273 -54.80 18.30 25.76
C MET A 273 -56.30 18.08 25.95
N GLN A 274 -56.84 17.00 25.39
CA GLN A 274 -58.24 16.62 25.57
C GLN A 274 -58.47 16.05 26.97
N GLU A 275 -57.58 15.19 27.47
CA GLU A 275 -57.63 14.66 28.82
C GLU A 275 -57.42 15.77 29.87
N CYS A 276 -56.41 16.63 29.67
CA CYS A 276 -56.14 17.77 30.55
C CYS A 276 -57.27 18.80 30.55
N ARG A 277 -58.02 18.97 29.45
CA ARG A 277 -59.21 19.84 29.39
C ARG A 277 -60.28 19.47 30.42
N HIS A 278 -60.38 18.19 30.79
CA HIS A 278 -61.31 17.74 31.83
C HIS A 278 -60.86 18.15 33.25
N PHE A 279 -59.56 18.35 33.46
CA PHE A 279 -58.98 18.75 34.74
C PHE A 279 -58.77 20.26 34.88
N ILE A 280 -58.39 20.95 33.78
CA ILE A 280 -58.06 22.38 33.79
C ILE A 280 -59.33 23.24 33.72
N GLY A 281 -60.42 22.71 33.15
CA GLY A 281 -61.67 23.44 32.92
C GLY A 281 -61.49 24.57 31.88
N PRO A 282 -62.58 25.11 31.31
CA PRO A 282 -62.48 26.30 30.47
C PRO A 282 -62.06 27.47 31.36
N GLU A 283 -60.81 27.92 31.26
CA GLU A 283 -60.47 29.25 31.77
C GLU A 283 -61.34 30.27 31.04
N SER A 284 -62.03 31.08 31.85
CA SER A 284 -62.74 32.28 31.40
C SER A 284 -61.75 33.16 30.64
N ARG A 285 -62.13 33.53 29.42
CA ARG A 285 -61.52 34.65 28.69
C ARG A 285 -61.62 35.95 29.48
#